data_AF-A0A4Y2TEA2-F1
#
_entry.id   AF-A0A4Y2TEA2-F1
#
_cell.length_a   1.000
_cell.length_b   1.000
_cell.length_c   1.000
_cell.angle_alpha   90.00
_cell.angle_beta   90.00
_cell.angle_gamma   90.00
#
_symmetry.space_group_name_H-M   'P 1'
#
loop_
_entity.id
_entity.type
_entity.pdbx_description
1 polymer ?
#
loop_
_entity_poly.entity_id
_entity_poly.type
_entity_poly.pdbx_seq_one_letter_code
_entity_poly.pdbx_strand_id
1 'polypeptide(L)'
;MNDIPQVINIMISIYADDTAILSQGKTPDKAIVPLQNYLKNLEAWLVRWKIKLNVDKTEAILFNKKNDDWPKLKVYGTPIEWKKEVKYLGVVLDKQLNFRAHTSLINEKYNKAFRAQYSLICRNSSLNLNNKVPIYLAYLRPILTYASPI
;
A
#
# COMPACT_ATOMS: atom_id res chain seq x y z
N MET A 1 13.31 -12.31 -16.59
CA MET A 1 12.97 -11.90 -15.21
C MET A 1 11.45 -12.01 -15.02
N ASN A 2 10.88 -13.21 -15.26
CA ASN A 2 9.43 -13.47 -15.26
C ASN A 2 9.10 -14.84 -14.63
N ASP A 3 9.99 -15.40 -13.80
CA ASP A 3 9.87 -16.80 -13.38
C ASP A 3 8.98 -17.00 -12.14
N ILE A 4 8.41 -15.93 -11.57
CA ILE A 4 7.43 -16.02 -10.50
C ILE A 4 6.17 -16.72 -11.06
N PRO A 5 5.59 -17.71 -10.34
CA PRO A 5 4.42 -18.40 -10.82
C PRO A 5 3.30 -17.41 -11.20
N GLN A 6 2.80 -17.49 -12.42
CA GLN A 6 1.63 -16.72 -12.84
C GLN A 6 0.43 -17.67 -12.88
N VAL A 7 -0.65 -17.30 -12.19
CA VAL A 7 -1.86 -18.10 -12.10
C VAL A 7 -3.05 -17.24 -12.53
N ILE A 8 -3.96 -17.83 -13.30
CA ILE A 8 -5.21 -17.18 -13.71
C ILE A 8 -5.99 -16.76 -12.44
N ASN A 9 -6.50 -15.52 -12.42
CA ASN A 9 -7.18 -14.88 -11.28
C ASN A 9 -6.28 -14.45 -10.10
N ILE A 10 -4.95 -14.50 -10.24
CA ILE A 10 -4.01 -13.87 -9.31
C ILE A 10 -3.32 -12.71 -10.04
N MET A 11 -3.39 -11.52 -9.45
CA MET A 11 -2.63 -10.36 -9.90
C MET A 11 -1.45 -10.15 -8.96
N ILE A 12 -0.26 -9.98 -9.53
CA ILE A 12 0.98 -9.77 -8.78
C ILE A 12 1.50 -8.39 -9.15
N SER A 13 1.81 -7.58 -8.14
CA SER A 13 2.48 -6.29 -8.28
C SER A 13 3.77 -6.34 -7.50
N ILE A 14 4.89 -6.03 -8.16
CA ILE A 14 6.22 -6.08 -7.55
C ILE A 14 6.88 -4.72 -7.75
N TYR A 15 7.46 -4.21 -6.68
CA TYR A 15 8.26 -2.99 -6.69
C TYR A 15 9.44 -3.18 -5.73
N ALA A 16 10.66 -3.30 -6.27
CA ALA A 16 11.84 -3.68 -5.50
C ALA A 16 11.60 -4.95 -4.67
N ASP A 17 11.66 -4.87 -3.34
CA ASP A 17 11.37 -5.96 -2.40
C ASP A 17 9.89 -6.04 -1.98
N ASP A 18 9.10 -5.00 -2.25
CA ASP A 18 7.66 -4.99 -1.96
C ASP A 18 6.91 -5.81 -3.02
N THR A 19 6.19 -6.83 -2.56
CA THR A 19 5.34 -7.68 -3.42
C THR A 19 3.91 -7.68 -2.88
N ALA A 20 2.95 -7.28 -3.71
CA ALA A 20 1.54 -7.42 -3.45
C ALA A 20 0.93 -8.51 -4.32
N ILE A 21 0.13 -9.38 -3.70
CA ILE A 21 -0.58 -10.48 -4.36
C ILE A 21 -2.06 -10.25 -4.13
N LEU A 22 -2.81 -10.11 -5.22
CA LEU A 22 -4.24 -9.85 -5.20
C LEU A 22 -5.00 -11.02 -5.82
N SER A 23 -6.07 -11.42 -5.16
CA SER A 23 -7.04 -12.41 -5.64
C SER A 23 -8.45 -11.82 -5.52
N GLN A 24 -9.32 -12.11 -6.48
CA GLN A 24 -10.68 -11.59 -6.52
C GLN A 24 -11.70 -12.73 -6.56
N GLY A 25 -12.82 -12.53 -5.87
CA GLY A 25 -13.94 -13.46 -5.88
C GLY A 25 -15.24 -12.78 -5.47
N LYS A 26 -16.39 -13.37 -5.84
CA LYS A 26 -17.72 -12.86 -5.45
C LYS A 26 -18.01 -13.03 -3.95
N THR A 27 -17.29 -13.93 -3.29
CA THR A 27 -17.36 -14.19 -1.84
C THR A 27 -15.94 -14.28 -1.27
N PRO A 28 -15.73 -14.02 0.03
CA PRO A 28 -14.41 -14.12 0.66
C PRO A 28 -13.71 -15.47 0.40
N ASP A 29 -14.44 -16.58 0.52
CA ASP A 29 -13.88 -17.92 0.27
C ASP A 29 -13.40 -18.09 -1.17
N LYS A 30 -14.15 -17.57 -2.14
CA LYS A 30 -13.79 -17.64 -3.56
C LYS A 30 -12.56 -16.79 -3.90
N ALA A 31 -12.27 -15.75 -3.13
CA ALA A 31 -11.03 -14.98 -3.26
C ALA A 31 -9.86 -15.67 -2.55
N ILE A 32 -10.10 -16.33 -1.42
CA ILE A 32 -9.03 -16.78 -0.52
C ILE A 32 -8.55 -18.19 -0.84
N VAL A 33 -9.40 -19.08 -1.34
CA VAL A 33 -8.97 -20.41 -1.79
C VAL A 33 -7.91 -20.34 -2.90
N PRO A 34 -8.11 -19.56 -3.99
CA PRO A 34 -7.06 -19.36 -5.01
C PRO A 34 -5.80 -18.73 -4.44
N LEU A 35 -5.94 -17.73 -3.56
CA LEU A 35 -4.81 -17.04 -2.93
C LEU A 35 -3.97 -18.01 -2.09
N GLN A 36 -4.61 -18.84 -1.25
CA GLN A 36 -3.91 -19.80 -0.41
C GLN A 36 -3.18 -20.88 -1.22
N ASN A 37 -3.79 -21.35 -2.32
CA ASN A 37 -3.15 -22.30 -3.24
C ASN A 37 -1.96 -21.65 -3.96
N TYR A 38 -2.11 -20.40 -4.37
CA TYR A 38 -1.03 -19.63 -4.96
C TYR A 38 0.14 -19.46 -3.99
N LEU A 39 -0.13 -19.11 -2.72
CA LEU A 39 0.89 -18.96 -1.69
C LEU A 39 1.70 -20.25 -1.48
N LYS A 40 1.07 -21.43 -1.53
CA LYS A 40 1.81 -22.71 -1.47
C LYS A 40 2.81 -22.89 -2.61
N ASN A 41 2.41 -22.54 -3.84
CA ASN A 41 3.31 -22.60 -4.99
C ASN A 41 4.42 -21.55 -4.89
N LEU A 42 4.09 -20.37 -4.38
CA LEU A 42 5.03 -19.30 -4.13
C LEU A 42 6.07 -19.70 -3.06
N GLU A 43 5.67 -20.37 -1.98
CA GLU A 43 6.57 -20.90 -0.96
C GLU A 43 7.61 -21.84 -1.57
N ALA A 44 7.18 -22.82 -2.37
CA ALA A 44 8.09 -23.74 -3.05
C ALA A 44 9.06 -23.02 -3.99
N TRP A 45 8.58 -21.98 -4.68
CA TRP A 45 9.41 -21.14 -5.53
C TRP A 45 10.42 -20.33 -4.72
N LEU A 46 10.01 -19.65 -3.65
CA LEU A 46 10.88 -18.87 -2.76
C LEU A 46 12.00 -19.74 -2.17
N VAL A 47 11.69 -20.97 -1.75
CA VAL A 47 12.67 -21.94 -1.26
C VAL A 47 13.66 -22.31 -2.36
N ARG A 48 13.18 -22.62 -3.57
CA ARG A 48 14.04 -22.96 -4.72
C ARG A 48 15.02 -21.83 -5.06
N TRP A 49 14.58 -20.59 -4.97
CA TRP A 49 15.39 -19.40 -5.23
C TRP A 49 16.14 -18.88 -4.01
N LYS A 50 16.06 -19.56 -2.86
CA LYS A 50 16.71 -19.18 -1.59
C LYS A 50 16.32 -17.77 -1.12
N ILE A 51 15.09 -17.35 -1.40
CA ILE A 51 14.53 -16.08 -0.97
C ILE A 51 13.78 -16.31 0.35
N LYS A 52 14.18 -15.58 1.40
CA LYS A 52 13.53 -15.66 2.70
C LYS A 52 12.43 -14.60 2.82
N LEU A 53 11.18 -15.03 2.90
CA LEU A 53 10.06 -14.14 3.19
C LEU A 53 10.09 -13.72 4.67
N ASN A 54 9.79 -12.45 4.94
CA ASN A 54 9.55 -11.97 6.29
C ASN A 54 8.06 -12.11 6.64
N VAL A 55 7.70 -13.23 7.28
CA VAL A 55 6.31 -13.53 7.65
C VAL A 55 5.75 -12.47 8.62
N ASP A 56 6.56 -11.96 9.54
CA ASP A 56 6.14 -10.97 10.55
C ASP A 56 5.78 -9.60 9.92
N LYS A 57 6.39 -9.28 8.76
CA LYS A 57 6.05 -8.08 7.98
C LYS A 57 4.95 -8.32 6.94
N THR A 58 4.52 -9.56 6.76
CA THR A 58 3.49 -9.90 5.77
C THR A 58 2.12 -9.60 6.36
N GLU A 59 1.39 -8.71 5.70
CA GLU A 59 0.05 -8.28 6.12
C GLU A 59 -0.98 -8.74 5.08
N ALA A 60 -2.19 -9.06 5.54
CA ALA A 60 -3.31 -9.36 4.65
C ALA A 60 -4.46 -8.37 4.88
N ILE A 61 -5.13 -7.98 3.80
CA ILE A 61 -6.35 -7.16 3.85
C ILE A 61 -7.41 -7.74 2.94
N LEU A 62 -8.64 -7.82 3.45
CA LEU A 62 -9.80 -8.25 2.67
C LEU A 62 -10.65 -7.02 2.33
N PHE A 63 -10.65 -6.61 1.06
CA PHE A 63 -11.47 -5.50 0.58
C PHE A 63 -12.93 -5.95 0.44
N ASN A 64 -13.78 -5.51 1.36
CA ASN A 64 -15.19 -5.91 1.44
C ASN A 64 -15.97 -4.84 2.21
N LYS A 65 -17.18 -4.50 1.75
CA LYS A 65 -18.08 -3.57 2.48
C LYS A 65 -18.74 -4.21 3.70
N LYS A 66 -18.91 -5.54 3.72
CA LYS A 66 -19.50 -6.31 4.81
C LYS A 66 -18.49 -6.60 5.92
N ASN A 67 -19.01 -6.77 7.13
CA ASN A 67 -18.26 -7.34 8.25
C ASN A 67 -18.47 -8.85 8.28
N ASP A 68 -17.84 -9.52 7.33
CA ASP A 68 -17.76 -10.98 7.31
C ASP A 68 -16.57 -11.44 8.18
N ASP A 69 -16.67 -12.65 8.73
CA ASP A 69 -15.55 -13.31 9.39
C ASP A 69 -14.37 -13.44 8.43
N TRP A 70 -13.17 -13.23 8.96
CA TRP A 70 -11.94 -13.29 8.19
C TRP A 70 -11.48 -14.73 8.08
N PRO A 71 -11.46 -15.31 6.87
CA PRO A 71 -11.08 -16.71 6.74
C PRO A 71 -9.57 -16.85 6.92
N LYS A 72 -9.13 -18.06 7.28
CA LYS A 72 -7.74 -18.29 7.68
C LYS A 72 -6.83 -18.27 6.46
N LEU A 73 -5.82 -17.40 6.48
CA LEU A 73 -4.73 -17.35 5.51
C LEU A 73 -3.42 -17.71 6.22
N LYS A 74 -2.60 -18.55 5.60
CA LYS A 74 -1.33 -19.01 6.17
C LYS A 74 -0.20 -18.93 5.16
N VAL A 75 0.99 -18.59 5.63
CA VAL A 75 2.24 -18.70 4.88
C VAL A 75 3.28 -19.43 5.73
N TYR A 76 3.95 -20.43 5.15
CA TYR A 76 4.83 -21.37 5.86
C TYR A 76 4.16 -21.99 7.09
N GLY A 77 2.86 -22.29 7.00
CA GLY A 77 2.05 -22.82 8.12
C GLY A 77 1.69 -21.80 9.21
N THR A 78 2.26 -20.60 9.19
CA THR A 78 2.00 -19.51 10.15
C THR A 78 0.78 -18.69 9.69
N PRO A 79 -0.21 -18.42 10.56
CA PRO A 79 -1.34 -17.57 10.20
C PRO A 79 -0.90 -16.13 9.96
N ILE A 80 -1.37 -15.54 8.87
CA ILE A 80 -1.16 -14.11 8.59
C ILE A 80 -2.23 -13.30 9.33
N GLU A 81 -1.79 -12.22 9.99
CA GLU A 81 -2.70 -11.26 10.59
C GLU A 81 -3.43 -10.47 9.50
N TRP A 82 -4.75 -10.46 9.59
CA TRP A 82 -5.59 -9.59 8.79
C TRP A 82 -5.64 -8.21 9.42
N LYS A 83 -5.52 -7.16 8.60
CA LYS A 83 -5.61 -5.77 9.05
C LYS A 83 -6.74 -5.04 8.34
N LYS A 84 -7.29 -4.03 9.02
CA LYS A 84 -8.29 -3.12 8.43
C LYS A 84 -7.65 -2.05 7.55
N GLU A 85 -6.38 -1.78 7.77
CA GLU A 85 -5.57 -0.82 7.06
C GLU A 85 -4.19 -1.42 6.82
N VAL A 86 -3.69 -1.31 5.59
CA VAL A 86 -2.33 -1.75 5.22
C VAL A 86 -1.63 -0.64 4.45
N LYS A 87 -0.31 -0.56 4.58
CA LYS A 87 0.49 0.41 3.85
C LYS A 87 1.21 -0.29 2.70
N TYR A 88 0.99 0.18 1.48
CA TYR A 88 1.67 -0.30 0.28
C TYR A 88 2.20 0.87 -0.52
N LEU A 89 3.52 0.89 -0.80
CA LEU A 89 4.18 1.96 -1.55
C LEU A 89 3.77 3.37 -1.09
N GLY A 90 3.84 3.62 0.23
CA GLY A 90 3.50 4.93 0.79
C GLY A 90 2.00 5.28 0.84
N VAL A 91 1.12 4.46 0.26
CA VAL A 91 -0.34 4.63 0.29
C VAL A 91 -0.93 3.76 1.39
N VAL A 92 -1.88 4.32 2.15
CA VAL A 92 -2.62 3.56 3.17
C VAL A 92 -3.94 3.12 2.56
N LEU A 93 -4.14 1.82 2.46
CA LEU A 93 -5.35 1.20 1.92
C LEU A 93 -6.22 0.74 3.08
N ASP A 94 -7.42 1.31 3.19
CA ASP A 94 -8.41 0.85 4.15
C ASP A 94 -9.31 -0.24 3.53
N LYS A 95 -9.90 -1.07 4.39
CA LYS A 95 -10.81 -2.17 4.01
C LYS A 95 -11.91 -1.75 3.03
N GLN A 96 -12.41 -0.53 3.13
CA GLN A 96 -13.52 -0.03 2.32
C GLN A 96 -13.06 0.75 1.09
N LEU A 97 -11.74 0.96 0.94
CA LEU A 97 -11.14 1.82 -0.08
C LEU A 97 -11.73 3.24 -0.08
N ASN A 98 -12.04 3.77 1.11
CA ASN A 98 -12.51 5.15 1.29
C ASN A 98 -11.36 6.16 1.47
N PHE A 99 -10.13 5.68 1.63
CA PHE A 99 -8.88 6.44 1.78
C PHE A 99 -8.90 7.52 2.87
N ARG A 100 -9.78 7.39 3.88
CA ARG A 100 -9.89 8.39 4.96
C ARG A 100 -8.62 8.46 5.79
N ALA A 101 -8.10 7.30 6.22
CA ALA A 101 -6.85 7.22 6.98
C ALA A 101 -5.68 7.81 6.19
N HIS A 102 -5.58 7.48 4.89
CA HIS A 102 -4.57 8.04 4.00
C HIS A 102 -4.68 9.57 3.88
N THR A 103 -5.89 10.07 3.63
CA THR A 103 -6.14 11.51 3.50
C THR A 103 -5.78 12.28 4.77
N SER A 104 -6.12 11.72 5.95
CA SER A 104 -5.73 12.30 7.23
C SER A 104 -4.20 12.38 7.36
N LEU A 105 -3.49 11.30 7.04
CA LEU A 105 -2.04 11.23 7.10
C LEU A 105 -1.35 12.20 6.13
N ILE A 106 -1.86 12.32 4.90
CA ILE A 106 -1.35 13.29 3.91
C ILE A 106 -1.62 14.72 4.38
N ASN A 107 -2.80 15.02 4.93
CA ASN A 107 -3.11 16.33 5.49
C ASN A 107 -2.18 16.71 6.65
N GLU A 108 -1.92 15.78 7.56
CA GLU A 108 -0.96 16.00 8.66
C GLU A 108 0.45 16.26 8.14
N LYS A 109 0.92 15.44 7.20
CA LYS A 109 2.23 15.57 6.57
C LYS A 109 2.36 16.91 5.84
N TYR A 110 1.34 17.31 5.09
CA TYR A 110 1.27 18.58 4.39
C TYR A 110 1.30 19.74 5.39
N ASN A 111 0.46 19.72 6.42
CA ASN A 111 0.42 20.78 7.43
C ASN A 111 1.74 20.94 8.17
N LYS A 112 2.42 19.83 8.48
CA LYS A 112 3.75 19.86 9.09
C LYS A 112 4.79 20.50 8.15
N ALA A 113 4.80 20.11 6.87
CA ALA A 113 5.67 20.73 5.88
C ALA A 113 5.34 22.22 5.76
N PHE A 114 4.09 22.57 5.44
CA PHE A 114 3.63 23.94 5.30
C PHE A 114 4.03 24.83 6.48
N ARG A 115 3.87 24.37 7.72
CA ARG A 115 4.31 25.11 8.92
C ARG A 115 5.82 25.38 8.94
N ALA A 116 6.64 24.42 8.49
CA ALA A 116 8.09 24.60 8.40
C ALA A 116 8.50 25.63 7.33
N GLN A 117 7.71 25.80 6.26
CA GLN A 117 7.94 26.81 5.23
C GLN A 117 7.08 28.08 5.40
N TYR A 118 6.34 28.20 6.50
CA TYR A 118 5.36 29.26 6.71
C TYR A 118 5.97 30.66 6.56
N SER A 119 7.14 30.88 7.16
CA SER A 119 7.87 32.16 7.11
C SER A 119 8.34 32.54 5.70
N LEU A 120 8.52 31.56 4.80
CA LEU A 120 9.00 31.77 3.43
C LEU A 120 7.86 32.01 2.44
N ILE A 121 6.71 31.38 2.65
CA ILE A 121 5.62 31.37 1.67
C ILE A 121 4.57 32.45 1.97
N CYS A 122 4.26 32.70 3.25
CA CYS A 122 3.13 33.54 3.63
C CYS A 122 3.35 35.05 3.42
N ARG A 123 2.29 35.84 3.67
CA ARG A 123 2.21 37.28 3.36
C ARG A 123 3.32 38.13 4.00
N ASN A 124 3.85 37.70 5.15
CA ASN A 124 4.92 38.40 5.85
C ASN A 124 6.32 38.05 5.33
N SER A 125 6.42 37.14 4.36
CA SER A 125 7.68 36.80 3.70
C SER A 125 8.08 37.89 2.71
N SER A 126 9.32 38.35 2.83
CA SER A 126 9.98 39.27 1.90
C SER A 126 10.30 38.65 0.53
N LEU A 127 10.09 37.33 0.35
CA LEU A 127 10.32 36.67 -0.93
C LEU A 127 9.30 37.11 -1.98
N ASN A 128 9.78 37.33 -3.20
CA ASN A 128 8.94 37.57 -4.36
C ASN A 128 8.22 36.28 -4.81
N LEU A 129 7.20 36.44 -5.67
CA LEU A 129 6.40 35.30 -6.14
C LEU A 129 7.24 34.27 -6.89
N ASN A 130 8.23 34.72 -7.68
CA ASN A 130 9.11 33.85 -8.46
C ASN A 130 9.93 32.90 -7.60
N ASN A 131 10.24 33.28 -6.35
CA ASN A 131 10.92 32.42 -5.40
C ASN A 131 9.94 31.57 -4.57
N LYS A 132 8.71 32.04 -4.33
CA LYS A 132 7.67 31.31 -3.59
C LYS A 132 7.11 30.13 -4.37
N VAL A 133 6.92 30.27 -5.68
CA VAL A 133 6.36 29.23 -6.55
C VAL A 133 7.23 27.95 -6.56
N PRO A 134 8.56 28.01 -6.77
CA PRO A 134 9.43 26.84 -6.68
C PRO A 134 9.37 26.14 -5.33
N ILE A 135 9.31 26.89 -4.21
CA ILE A 135 9.21 26.30 -2.87
C ILE A 135 7.93 25.48 -2.74
N TYR A 136 6.79 26.02 -3.18
CA TYR A 136 5.53 25.30 -3.20
C TYR A 136 5.60 24.05 -4.11
N LEU A 137 6.07 24.21 -5.35
CA LEU A 137 6.12 23.13 -6.33
C LEU A 137 7.08 22.00 -5.95
N ALA A 138 8.21 22.33 -5.32
CA ALA A 138 9.23 21.35 -4.96
C ALA A 138 8.95 20.66 -3.61
N TYR A 139 8.33 21.34 -2.65
CA TYR A 139 8.23 20.84 -1.28
C TYR A 139 6.81 20.45 -0.86
N LEU A 140 5.80 21.24 -1.26
CA LEU A 140 4.42 21.06 -0.81
C LEU A 140 3.59 20.26 -1.81
N ARG A 141 3.68 20.59 -3.10
CA ARG A 141 2.94 19.89 -4.16
C ARG A 141 3.22 18.38 -4.18
N PRO A 142 4.46 17.88 -4.06
CA PRO A 142 4.71 16.43 -4.15
C PRO A 142 4.05 15.63 -3.03
N ILE A 143 3.81 16.24 -1.86
CA ILE A 143 3.10 15.61 -0.75
C ILE A 143 1.63 15.34 -1.13
N LEU A 144 1.00 16.30 -1.81
CA LEU A 144 -0.41 16.21 -2.22
C LEU A 144 -0.60 15.38 -3.49
N THR A 145 0.34 15.45 -4.43
CA THR A 145 0.20 14.77 -5.73
C THR A 145 0.66 13.32 -5.71
N TYR A 146 1.32 12.87 -4.65
CA TYR A 146 1.71 11.47 -4.53
C TYR A 146 0.47 10.58 -4.46
N ALA A 147 0.43 9.54 -5.31
CA ALA A 147 -0.70 8.61 -5.44
C ALA A 147 -2.05 9.25 -5.83
N SER A 148 -2.03 10.49 -6.33
CA SER A 148 -3.19 11.08 -7.01
C SER A 148 -3.24 10.60 -8.46
N PRO A 149 -4.41 10.21 -9.00
CA PRO A 149 -4.57 10.06 -10.44
C PRO A 149 -4.27 11.40 -11.13
N ILE A 150 -3.58 11.34 -12.28
CA ILE A 150 -3.25 12.49 -13.14
C ILE A 150 -4.25 12.54 -14.28
#